data_AF-A0A2N0ZCN8-F1
#
_entry.id   AF-A0A2N0ZCN8-F1
#
_cell.length_a   1.000
_cell.length_b   1.000
_cell.length_c   1.000
_cell.angle_alpha   90.00
_cell.angle_beta   90.00
_cell.angle_gamma   90.00
#
_symmetry.space_group_name_H-M   'P 1'
#
loop_
_entity.id
_entity.type
_entity.pdbx_description
1 polymer ?
#
loop_
_entity_poly.entity_id
_entity_poly.type
_entity_poly.pdbx_seq_one_letter_code
_entity_poly.pdbx_strand_id
1 'polypeptide(L)' 'MTKLSYSGLKYREDDVETKLLVDIQNDWLEITHTKEVSQVMNKSTGEYITVNRNTLKVEIVS' A
#
# COMPACT_ATOMS: atom_id res chain seq x y z
N MET A 1 -8.12 -6.41 -15.66
CA MET A 1 -7.50 -7.42 -14.77
C MET A 1 -7.60 -6.84 -13.39
N THR A 2 -8.18 -7.56 -12.41
CA THR A 2 -8.48 -6.95 -11.10
C THR A 2 -7.19 -6.57 -10.38
N LYS A 3 -7.00 -5.29 -10.13
CA LYS A 3 -5.89 -4.75 -9.36
C LYS A 3 -6.40 -4.13 -8.06
N LEU A 4 -5.54 -4.14 -7.04
CA LEU A 4 -5.77 -3.39 -5.81
C LEU A 4 -4.87 -2.15 -5.80
N SER A 5 -5.45 -1.02 -5.43
CA SER A 5 -4.77 0.25 -5.24
C SER A 5 -4.68 0.54 -3.75
N TYR A 6 -3.49 0.38 -3.18
CA TYR A 6 -3.19 0.80 -1.81
C TYR A 6 -2.69 2.23 -1.84
N SER A 7 -3.24 3.11 -1.00
CA SER A 7 -2.82 4.51 -0.92
C SER A 7 -2.86 5.03 0.51
N GLY A 8 -2.18 6.14 0.78
CA GLY A 8 -2.22 6.83 2.07
C GLY A 8 -1.17 7.92 2.17
N LEU A 9 -1.18 8.64 3.29
CA LEU A 9 -0.20 9.68 3.58
C LEU A 9 1.11 9.04 4.03
N LYS A 10 2.19 9.38 3.36
CA LYS A 10 3.52 8.83 3.61
C LYS A 10 3.96 9.14 5.04
N TYR A 11 4.51 8.14 5.72
CA TYR A 11 4.98 8.32 7.09
C TYR A 11 6.17 9.30 7.13
N ARG A 12 6.11 10.29 8.03
CA ARG A 12 7.09 11.39 8.21
C ARG A 12 7.21 12.41 7.09
N GLU A 13 6.34 12.37 6.09
CA GLU A 13 6.22 13.44 5.09
C GLU A 13 4.80 13.99 5.15
N ASP A 14 4.68 15.27 5.49
CA ASP A 14 3.38 15.93 5.58
C ASP A 14 2.80 16.10 4.17
N ASP A 15 1.50 15.77 4.04
CA ASP A 15 0.69 15.93 2.81
C ASP A 15 1.20 15.23 1.53
N VAL A 16 2.12 14.25 1.65
CA VAL A 16 2.55 13.42 0.52
C VAL A 16 1.71 12.14 0.46
N GLU A 17 0.82 12.04 -0.52
CA GLU A 17 0.11 10.80 -0.83
C GLU A 17 0.98 9.85 -1.66
N THR A 18 1.07 8.59 -1.25
CA THR A 18 1.76 7.53 -1.99
C THR A 18 0.79 6.40 -2.32
N LYS A 19 1.10 5.66 -3.39
CA LYS A 19 0.24 4.60 -3.91
C LYS A 19 1.06 3.40 -4.39
N LEU A 20 0.55 2.21 -4.14
CA LEU A 20 1.04 0.95 -4.68
C LEU A 20 -0.11 0.22 -5.39
N LEU A 21 0.15 -0.18 -6.64
CA LEU A 21 -0.77 -1.01 -7.42
C LEU A 21 -0.27 -2.45 -7.39
N VAL A 22 -1.17 -3.39 -7.10
CA VAL A 22 -0.85 -4.82 -7.12
C VAL A 22 -1.90 -5.59 -7.90
N ASP A 23 -1.45 -6.58 -8.64
CA ASP A 23 -2.32 -7.52 -9.36
C ASP A 23 -2.70 -8.68 -8.45
N ILE A 24 -3.99 -8.83 -8.15
CA ILE A 24 -4.43 -9.82 -7.16
C ILE A 24 -4.23 -11.28 -7.61
N GLN A 25 -4.10 -11.51 -8.92
CA GLN A 25 -3.96 -12.85 -9.47
C GLN A 25 -2.49 -13.26 -9.62
N ASN A 26 -1.59 -12.28 -9.75
CA ASN A 26 -0.19 -12.53 -10.12
C ASN A 26 0.81 -12.11 -9.02
N ASP A 27 0.42 -11.21 -8.12
CA ASP A 27 1.32 -10.68 -7.11
C ASP A 27 1.12 -11.30 -5.72
N TRP A 28 2.22 -11.50 -5.02
CA TRP A 28 2.20 -11.80 -3.60
C TRP A 28 2.21 -10.51 -2.79
N LEU A 29 1.14 -10.27 -2.04
CA LEU A 29 0.99 -9.09 -1.21
C LEU A 29 1.22 -9.38 0.27
N GLU A 30 1.99 -8.54 0.94
CA GLU A 30 2.13 -8.53 2.40
C GLU A 30 1.76 -7.15 2.96
N ILE A 31 0.92 -7.14 4.00
CA ILE A 31 0.54 -5.94 4.73
C ILE A 31 0.91 -6.11 6.19
N THR A 32 1.69 -5.18 6.72
CA THR A 32 2.12 -5.16 8.11
C THR A 32 1.68 -3.87 8.80
N HIS A 33 1.08 -3.99 9.98
CA HIS A 33 0.63 -2.86 10.78
C HIS A 33 1.41 -2.77 12.09
N THR A 34 1.89 -1.57 12.41
CA THR A 34 2.43 -1.22 13.74
C THR A 34 1.51 -0.20 14.41
N LYS A 35 1.87 0.32 15.59
CA LYS A 35 1.08 1.38 16.26
C LYS A 35 0.97 2.67 15.44
N GLU A 36 2.00 2.99 14.66
CA GLU A 36 2.13 4.28 13.96
C GLU A 36 1.92 4.16 12.45
N VAL A 37 2.31 3.03 11.86
CA VAL A 37 2.36 2.89 10.39
C VAL A 37 1.67 1.64 9.89
N SER A 38 1.28 1.72 8.63
CA SER A 38 0.94 0.56 7.79
C SER A 38 1.96 0.48 6.66
N GLN A 39 2.57 -0.69 6.49
CA GLN A 39 3.43 -1.00 5.35
C GLN A 39 2.72 -1.98 4.44
N VAL A 40 2.72 -1.69 3.13
CA VAL A 40 2.21 -2.58 2.08
C VAL A 40 3.37 -2.91 1.16
N MET A 41 3.66 -4.19 0.96
CA MET A 41 4.75 -4.67 0.14
C MET A 41 4.24 -5.67 -0.91
N ASN A 42 4.57 -5.41 -2.18
CA ASN A 42 4.48 -6.40 -3.24
C ASN A 42 5.76 -7.24 -3.22
N LYS A 43 5.68 -8.49 -2.77
CA LYS A 43 6.85 -9.40 -2.69
C LYS A 43 7.31 -9.86 -4.07
N SER A 44 6.44 -9.84 -5.08
CA SER A 44 6.79 -10.21 -6.46
C SER A 44 7.69 -9.16 -7.12
N THR A 45 7.44 -7.87 -6.87
CA THR A 45 8.21 -6.76 -7.46
C THR A 45 9.25 -6.14 -6.52
N GLY A 46 9.09 -6.34 -5.20
CA GLY A 46 9.90 -5.68 -4.17
C GLY A 46 9.46 -4.24 -3.85
N GLU A 47 8.45 -3.72 -4.54
CA GLU A 47 7.90 -2.39 -4.29
C GLU A 47 7.10 -2.35 -2.98
N TYR A 48 7.18 -1.23 -2.27
CA TYR A 48 6.44 -1.04 -1.03
C TYR A 48 6.09 0.42 -0.77
N ILE A 49 5.04 0.63 0.03
CA ILE A 49 4.70 1.93 0.61
C ILE A 49 4.62 1.81 2.13
N THR A 50 4.98 2.88 2.83
CA THR A 50 4.81 3.03 4.27
C THR A 50 4.02 4.30 4.53
N VAL A 51 2.83 4.16 5.11
CA VAL A 51 1.88 5.24 5.34
C VAL A 51 1.50 5.35 6.82
N ASN A 52 1.03 6.52 7.24
CA ASN A 52 0.42 6.72 8.54
C ASN A 52 -0.73 5.71 8.72
N ARG A 53 -0.77 5.00 9.85
CA ARG A 53 -1.66 3.84 10.06
C ARG A 53 -3.12 4.12 9.72
N ASN A 54 -3.62 5.27 10.13
CA ASN A 54 -5.01 5.71 9.98
C ASN A 54 -5.34 6.28 8.59
N THR A 55 -4.38 6.32 7.67
CA THR A 55 -4.55 6.88 6.33
C THR A 55 -4.54 5.84 5.22
N LEU A 56 -4.24 4.57 5.54
CA LEU A 56 -4.23 3.48 4.56
C LEU A 56 -5.63 3.26 3.99
N LYS A 57 -5.75 3.36 2.67
CA LYS A 57 -6.95 3.05 1.89
C LYS A 57 -6.62 1.94 0.89
N VAL A 58 -7.63 1.13 0.58
CA VAL A 58 -7.58 0.11 -0.48
C VAL A 58 -8.79 0.25 -1.38
N GLU A 59 -8.55 0.23 -2.68
CA GLU A 59 -9.59 0.31 -3.70
C GLU A 59 -9.38 -0.79 -4.74
N ILE A 60 -10.46 -1.38 -5.24
CA ILE A 60 -10.42 -2.31 -6.37
C ILE A 60 -10.45 -1.47 -7.65
N VAL A 61 -9.49 -1.68 -8.55
CA VAL A 61 -9.41 -1.01 -9.86
C VAL A 61 -9.43 -2.07 -10.97
N SER A 62 -10.18 -1.82 -12.05
CA SER A 62 -10.45 -2.79 -13.14
C SER A 62 -9.40 -2.79 -14.26
#